data_AF-A0A0M0X2G5-F1
#
_entry.id   AF-A0A0M0X2G5-F1
#
_cell.length_a   1.000
_cell.length_b   1.000
_cell.length_c   1.000
_cell.angle_alpha   90.00
_cell.angle_beta   90.00
_cell.angle_gamma   90.00
#
_symmetry.space_group_name_H-M   'P 1'
#
loop_
_entity.id
_entity.type
_entity.pdbx_description
1 polymer ?
#
loop_
_entity_poly.entity_id
_entity_poly.type
_entity_poly.pdbx_seq_one_letter_code
_entity_poly.pdbx_strand_id
1 'polypeptide(L)' 'MNPQVIEYYESLLKYEVMEKLYTSNSHTLKELVEQYVGQDAVHKNDILTAYTNVMKELIG' A
#
# COMPACT_ATOMS: atom_id res chain seq x y z
N MET A 1 -7.89 -6.61 -12.84
CA MET A 1 -7.34 -5.48 -12.08
C MET A 1 -8.22 -4.27 -12.33
N ASN A 2 -8.58 -3.54 -11.28
CA ASN A 2 -9.46 -2.37 -11.33
C ASN A 2 -8.66 -1.10 -10.99
N PRO A 3 -8.51 -0.14 -11.93
CA PRO A 3 -7.75 1.09 -11.72
C PRO A 3 -8.21 1.91 -10.52
N GLN A 4 -9.51 1.98 -10.25
CA GLN A 4 -10.04 2.73 -9.11
C GLN A 4 -9.65 2.10 -7.77
N VAL A 5 -9.59 0.77 -7.72
CA VAL A 5 -9.15 0.03 -6.53
C VAL A 5 -7.65 0.20 -6.32
N ILE A 6 -6.87 0.20 -7.41
CA ILE A 6 -5.43 0.46 -7.36
C ILE A 6 -5.17 1.87 -6.80
N GLU A 7 -5.79 2.91 -7.35
CA GLU A 7 -5.65 4.30 -6.88
C GLU A 7 -6.05 4.47 -5.41
N TYR A 8 -7.10 3.75 -4.98
CA TYR A 8 -7.52 3.72 -3.58
C TYR A 8 -6.42 3.16 -2.66
N TYR A 9 -5.87 1.99 -2.98
CA TYR A 9 -4.80 1.39 -2.17
C TYR A 9 -3.49 2.15 -2.26
N GLU A 10 -3.18 2.80 -3.39
CA GLU A 10 -2.04 3.71 -3.50
C GLU A 10 -2.16 4.88 -2.52
N SER A 11 -3.35 5.49 -2.45
CA SER A 11 -3.62 6.60 -1.54
C SER A 11 -3.49 6.18 -0.08
N LEU A 12 -4.02 5.00 0.29
CA LEU A 12 -3.85 4.43 1.63
C LEU A 12 -2.38 4.19 1.97
N LEU A 13 -1.64 3.53 1.07
CA LEU A 13 -0.23 3.23 1.30
C LEU A 13 0.62 4.50 1.42
N LYS A 14 0.34 5.53 0.62
CA LYS A 14 1.02 6.83 0.71
C LYS A 14 0.71 7.54 2.03
N TYR A 15 -0.55 7.51 2.48
CA TYR A 15 -0.96 8.05 3.78
C TYR A 15 -0.19 7.37 4.92
N GLU A 16 -0.12 6.03 4.90
CA GLU A 16 0.61 5.23 5.89
C GLU A 16 2.12 5.52 5.89
N VAL A 17 2.74 5.72 4.73
CA VAL A 17 4.15 6.13 4.64
C VAL A 17 4.35 7.50 5.27
N MET A 18 3.47 8.47 4.97
CA MET A 18 3.53 9.79 5.59
C MET A 18 3.34 9.67 7.11
N GLU A 19 2.35 8.94 7.58
CA GLU A 19 2.10 8.77 9.02
C GLU A 19 3.28 8.12 9.74
N LYS A 20 3.96 7.12 9.15
CA LYS A 20 5.17 6.50 9.71
C LYS A 20 6.39 7.41 9.76
N LEU A 21 6.47 8.43 8.90
CA LEU A 21 7.52 9.45 9.02
C LEU A 21 7.29 10.34 10.26
N TYR A 22 6.05 10.45 10.72
CA TYR A 22 5.66 11.27 11.87
C TYR A 22 5.37 10.47 13.14
N THR A 23 5.23 9.15 13.06
CA THR A 23 4.91 8.26 14.18
C THR A 23 5.91 7.11 14.23
N SER A 24 6.31 6.68 15.44
CA SER A 24 7.20 5.52 15.63
C SER A 24 6.52 4.17 15.36
N ASN A 25 5.53 4.12 14.45
CA ASN A 25 4.80 2.91 14.15
C ASN A 25 5.72 1.91 13.43
N SER A 26 5.85 0.74 14.04
CA SER A 26 6.84 -0.29 13.71
C SER A 26 6.55 -1.10 12.43
N HIS A 27 5.33 -1.06 11.91
CA HIS A 27 5.03 -1.86 10.73
C HIS A 27 5.78 -1.31 9.52
N THR A 28 6.31 -2.18 8.68
CA THR A 28 6.88 -1.83 7.37
C THR A 28 5.75 -1.67 6.35
N LEU A 29 6.04 -1.04 5.20
CA LEU A 29 5.04 -0.94 4.11
C LEU A 29 4.63 -2.33 3.60
N LYS A 30 5.57 -3.28 3.63
CA LYS A 30 5.35 -4.67 3.23
C LYS A 30 4.35 -5.38 4.15
N GLU A 31 4.48 -5.21 5.47
CA GLU A 31 3.55 -5.83 6.43
C GLU A 31 2.11 -5.28 6.29
N LEU A 32 1.95 -3.99 6.00
CA LEU A 32 0.64 -3.41 5.70
C LEU A 32 0.01 -4.02 4.45
N VAL A 33 0.81 -4.22 3.40
CA VAL A 33 0.34 -4.85 2.16
C VAL A 33 -0.08 -6.29 2.41
N GLU A 34 0.68 -7.06 3.20
CA GLU A 34 0.30 -8.42 3.58
C GLU A 34 -1.01 -8.43 4.38
N GLN A 35 -1.23 -7.46 5.26
CA GLN A 35 -2.49 -7.29 5.98
C GLN A 35 -3.65 -6.97 5.04
N TYR A 36 -3.49 -6.02 4.11
CA TYR A 36 -4.54 -5.66 3.15
C TYR A 36 -4.88 -6.84 2.22
N VAL A 37 -3.88 -7.59 1.75
CA VAL A 37 -4.12 -8.80 0.95
C VAL A 37 -4.82 -9.89 1.76
N GLY A 38 -4.51 -10.01 3.05
CA GLY A 38 -5.18 -10.96 3.95
C GLY A 38 -6.64 -10.59 4.24
N GLN A 39 -6.95 -9.30 4.31
CA GLN A 39 -8.32 -8.80 4.52
C GLN A 39 -9.14 -8.78 3.23
N ASP A 40 -8.51 -8.44 2.10
CA ASP A 40 -9.16 -8.28 0.81
C ASP A 40 -8.43 -9.09 -0.27
N ALA A 41 -8.55 -10.41 -0.14
CA ALA A 41 -7.93 -11.36 -1.05
C ALA A 41 -8.48 -11.26 -2.49
N VAL A 42 -9.69 -10.72 -2.67
CA VAL A 42 -10.31 -10.49 -3.99
C VAL A 42 -9.52 -9.45 -4.77
N HIS A 43 -9.01 -8.43 -4.08
CA HIS A 43 -8.22 -7.35 -4.65
C HIS A 43 -6.71 -7.53 -4.52
N LYS A 44 -6.23 -8.75 -4.20
CA LYS A 44 -4.81 -9.06 -4.03
C LYS A 44 -3.92 -8.46 -5.12
N ASN A 45 -4.28 -8.67 -6.39
CA ASN A 45 -3.46 -8.18 -7.51
C ASN A 45 -3.47 -6.65 -7.59
N ASP A 46 -4.60 -6.01 -7.31
CA ASP A 46 -4.73 -4.56 -7.29
C ASP A 46 -3.87 -3.94 -6.18
N ILE A 47 -3.89 -4.55 -4.98
CA ILE A 47 -3.10 -4.13 -3.82
C ILE A 47 -1.59 -4.26 -4.10
N LEU A 48 -1.16 -5.37 -4.72
CA LEU A 48 0.25 -5.56 -5.07
C LEU A 48 0.72 -4.59 -6.17
N THR A 49 -0.15 -4.24 -7.12
CA THR A 49 0.13 -3.19 -8.10
C THR A 49 0.28 -1.82 -7.43
N ALA A 50 -0.66 -1.46 -6.54
CA ALA A 50 -0.58 -0.22 -5.77
C ALA A 50 0.73 -0.11 -4.98
N TYR A 51 1.11 -1.19 -4.28
CA TYR A 51 2.39 -1.26 -3.58
C TYR A 51 3.60 -1.03 -4.48
N THR A 52 3.60 -1.66 -5.66
CA THR A 52 4.70 -1.52 -6.63
C THR A 52 4.82 -0.08 -7.12
N ASN A 53 3.69 0.58 -7.37
CA ASN A 53 3.66 1.98 -7.83
C ASN A 53 4.16 2.93 -6.74
N VAL A 54 3.69 2.76 -5.50
CA VAL A 54 4.19 3.54 -4.36
C VAL A 54 5.68 3.33 -4.12
N MET A 55 6.16 2.09 -4.19
CA MET A 55 7.59 1.79 -4.04
C MET A 55 8.44 2.44 -5.14
N LYS A 56 7.97 2.46 -6.39
CA LYS A 56 8.64 3.17 -7.48
C LYS A 56 8.72 4.67 -7.21
N GLU A 57 7.62 5.30 -6.80
CA GLU A 57 7.60 6.73 -6.47
C GLU A 57 8.53 7.09 -5.31
N LEU A 58 8.69 6.20 -4.32
CA LEU A 58 9.58 6.43 -3.18
C LEU A 58 11.07 6.27 -3.52
N ILE A 59 11.41 5.42 -4.49
CA ILE A 59 12.79 5.13 -4.88
C ILE A 59 13.26 6.06 -6.02
N GLY A 60 12.34 6.60 -6.82
CA GLY A 60 12.63 7.45 -7.99
C GLY A 60 12.62 6.68 -9.30
#